data_AF-A0A8J5MKU0-F1
#
_entry.id   AF-A0A8J5MKU0-F1
#
_cell.length_a   1.000
_cell.length_b   1.000
_cell.length_c   1.000
_cell.angle_alpha   90.00
_cell.angle_beta   90.00
_cell.angle_gamma   90.00
#
_symmetry.space_group_name_H-M   'P 1'
#
loop_
_entity.id
_entity.type
_entity.pdbx_description
1 polymer ?
#
loop_
_entity_poly.entity_id
_entity_poly.type
_entity_poly.pdbx_seq_one_letter_code
_entity_poly.pdbx_strand_id
1 'polypeptide(L)'
;MNGSWKNIWPECIHEFKGLSQAERLQQVQQDIVTLANNVGFEEVIENDVVELLETHREDLTNEDLMMLEQERAAGQEEDIESPPTPL
;
A
#
# COMPACT_ATOMS: atom_id res chain seq x y z
N MET A 1 7.75 6.48 -9.11
CA MET A 1 7.46 5.90 -10.43
C MET A 1 5.97 6.05 -10.76
N ASN A 2 5.50 7.27 -11.10
CA ASN A 2 4.05 7.55 -11.25
C ASN A 2 3.64 8.16 -12.61
N GLY A 3 4.59 8.45 -13.50
CA GLY A 3 4.30 9.19 -14.74
C GLY A 3 3.40 8.44 -15.72
N SER A 4 3.55 7.11 -15.80
CA SER A 4 2.80 6.27 -16.76
C SER A 4 1.34 6.07 -16.36
N TRP A 5 1.03 6.14 -15.06
CA TRP A 5 -0.35 6.01 -14.56
C TRP A 5 -1.25 7.13 -15.10
N LYS A 6 -0.70 8.30 -15.45
CA LYS A 6 -1.48 9.44 -15.99
C LYS A 6 -2.14 9.12 -17.32
N ASN A 7 -1.55 8.20 -18.07
CA ASN A 7 -2.06 7.76 -19.35
C ASN A 7 -2.99 6.54 -19.22
N ILE A 8 -2.85 5.75 -18.15
CA ILE A 8 -3.59 4.50 -17.95
C ILE A 8 -4.87 4.77 -17.14
N TRP A 9 -4.78 5.54 -16.06
CA TRP A 9 -5.91 5.85 -15.20
C TRP A 9 -5.79 7.26 -14.57
N PRO A 10 -6.14 8.30 -15.33
CA PRO A 10 -6.02 9.68 -14.86
C PRO A 10 -6.90 9.99 -13.65
N GLU A 11 -8.07 9.36 -13.51
CA GLU A 11 -8.97 9.54 -12.36
C GLU A 11 -8.36 9.06 -11.03
N CYS A 12 -7.43 8.10 -11.07
CA CYS A 12 -6.69 7.65 -9.89
C CYS A 12 -5.51 8.55 -9.55
N ILE A 13 -5.15 9.49 -10.44
CA ILE A 13 -4.11 10.46 -10.19
C ILE A 13 -4.75 11.76 -9.77
N HIS A 14 -4.84 11.94 -8.47
CA HIS A 14 -5.05 13.27 -7.92
C HIS A 14 -3.77 14.09 -8.14
N GLU A 15 -3.80 15.04 -9.08
CA GLU A 15 -2.81 16.13 -9.16
C GLU A 15 -2.90 16.91 -7.85
N PHE A 16 -2.00 16.58 -6.93
CA PHE A 16 -2.13 17.00 -5.54
C PHE A 16 -1.63 18.44 -5.37
N LYS A 17 -2.57 19.40 -5.34
CA LYS A 17 -2.34 20.85 -5.16
C LYS A 17 -2.33 21.31 -3.68
N GLY A 18 -1.97 20.43 -2.76
CA GLY A 18 -1.90 20.72 -1.32
C GLY A 18 -0.46 20.75 -0.79
N LEU A 19 -0.33 20.91 0.55
CA LEU A 19 0.92 20.86 1.35
C LEU A 19 2.03 20.01 0.72
N SER A 20 3.27 20.47 0.85
CA SER A 20 4.43 19.72 0.36
C SER A 20 4.39 18.27 0.87
N GLN A 21 4.94 17.35 0.07
CA GLN A 21 4.96 15.93 0.42
C GLN A 21 5.49 15.67 1.85
N ALA A 22 6.47 16.48 2.28
CA ALA A 22 7.07 16.41 3.61
C ALA A 22 6.10 16.84 4.72
N GLU A 23 5.37 17.95 4.55
CA GLU A 23 4.40 18.44 5.54
C GLU A 23 3.25 17.44 5.76
N ARG A 24 2.78 16.78 4.70
CA ARG A 24 1.76 15.73 4.83
C ARG A 24 2.30 14.48 5.51
N LEU A 25 3.54 14.10 5.21
CA LEU A 25 4.17 12.94 5.83
C LEU A 25 4.27 13.13 7.35
N GLN A 26 4.69 14.31 7.79
CA GLN A 26 4.72 14.64 9.23
C GLN A 26 3.33 14.58 9.87
N GLN A 27 2.30 15.15 9.20
CA GLN A 27 0.93 15.10 9.73
C GLN A 27 0.44 13.65 9.87
N VAL A 28 0.66 12.82 8.84
CA VAL A 28 0.27 11.40 8.87
C VAL A 28 0.99 10.64 9.97
N GLN A 29 2.29 10.89 10.18
CA GLN A 29 3.04 10.28 11.28
C GLN A 29 2.44 10.64 12.65
N GLN A 30 2.07 11.90 12.86
CA GLN A 30 1.42 12.36 14.09
C GLN A 30 0.02 11.75 14.29
N ASP A 31 -0.75 11.65 13.22
CA ASP A 31 -2.08 11.04 13.26
C ASP A 31 -1.97 9.55 13.64
N ILE A 32 -0.99 8.82 13.10
CA ILE A 32 -0.72 7.41 13.42
C ILE A 32 -0.36 7.26 14.90
N VAL A 33 0.58 8.06 15.42
CA VAL A 33 0.96 8.03 16.85
C VAL A 33 -0.25 8.32 17.74
N THR A 34 -1.06 9.32 17.37
CA THR A 34 -2.27 9.67 18.13
C THR A 34 -3.27 8.51 18.14
N LEU A 35 -3.51 7.86 17.00
CA LEU A 35 -4.41 6.72 16.90
C LEU A 35 -3.89 5.51 17.69
N ALA A 36 -2.58 5.23 17.62
CA ALA A 36 -1.94 4.16 18.39
C ALA A 36 -2.12 4.38 19.91
N ASN A 37 -1.85 5.59 20.39
CA ASN A 37 -2.05 5.95 21.79
C ASN A 37 -3.52 5.79 22.20
N ASN A 38 -4.46 6.20 21.35
CA ASN A 38 -5.90 6.08 21.64
C ASN A 38 -6.39 4.64 21.78
N VAL A 39 -5.71 3.66 21.17
CA VAL A 39 -6.06 2.23 21.28
C VAL A 39 -5.18 1.47 22.29
N GLY A 40 -4.38 2.19 23.08
CA GLY A 40 -3.59 1.62 24.19
C GLY A 40 -2.13 1.30 23.86
N PHE A 41 -1.62 1.73 22.71
CA PHE A 41 -0.19 1.63 22.36
C PHE A 41 0.56 2.92 22.75
N GLU A 42 0.56 3.26 24.03
CA GLU A 42 1.13 4.52 24.57
C GLU A 42 2.65 4.67 24.38
N GLU A 43 3.35 3.57 24.12
CA GLU A 43 4.80 3.54 23.91
C GLU A 43 5.20 3.90 22.47
N VAL A 44 4.24 3.98 21.54
CA VAL A 44 4.52 4.28 20.13
C VAL A 44 4.91 5.75 19.99
N ILE A 45 6.11 5.98 19.45
CA ILE A 45 6.64 7.31 19.15
C ILE A 45 6.74 7.56 17.65
N GLU A 46 6.90 8.83 17.26
CA GLU A 46 7.06 9.22 15.85
C GLU A 46 8.19 8.44 15.16
N ASN A 47 9.29 8.17 15.87
CA ASN A 47 10.42 7.41 15.32
C ASN A 47 10.04 5.99 14.91
N ASP A 48 9.17 5.31 15.67
CA ASP A 48 8.72 3.94 15.35
C ASP A 48 7.93 3.94 14.03
N VAL A 49 7.12 4.98 13.82
CA VAL A 49 6.37 5.16 12.57
C VAL A 49 7.32 5.46 11.41
N VAL A 50 8.35 6.28 11.63
CA VAL A 50 9.37 6.59 10.61
C VAL A 50 10.13 5.33 10.20
N GLU A 51 10.61 4.54 11.17
CA GLU A 51 11.33 3.28 10.92
C GLU A 51 10.46 2.28 10.15
N LEU A 52 9.19 2.16 10.53
CA LEU A 52 8.22 1.31 9.83
C LEU A 52 8.05 1.74 8.36
N LEU A 53 7.89 3.04 8.11
CA LEU A 53 7.71 3.58 6.78
C LEU A 53 8.95 3.42 5.91
N GLU A 54 10.15 3.61 6.47
CA GLU A 54 11.41 3.40 5.74
C GLU A 54 11.64 1.92 5.40
N THR A 55 11.25 0.99 6.29
CA THR A 55 11.34 -0.46 6.00
C THR A 55 10.50 -0.86 4.78
N HIS A 56 9.38 -0.17 4.54
CA HIS A 56 8.48 -0.44 3.41
C HIS A 56 8.76 0.46 2.20
N ARG A 57 9.89 1.17 2.21
CA ARG A 57 10.27 2.09 1.13
C ARG A 57 10.96 1.41 -0.04
N GLU A 58 11.35 0.15 0.13
CA GLU A 58 11.90 -0.63 -0.98
C GLU A 58 10.84 -0.76 -2.08
N ASP A 59 11.13 -0.19 -3.24
CA ASP A 59 10.32 -0.40 -4.44
C ASP A 59 10.37 -1.89 -4.79
N LEU A 60 9.21 -2.48 -5.12
CA LEU A 60 9.16 -3.84 -5.63
C LEU A 60 10.10 -3.98 -6.83
N THR A 61 10.93 -5.01 -6.81
CA THR A 61 11.80 -5.35 -7.94
C THR A 61 10.96 -5.93 -9.08
N ASN A 62 11.54 -6.01 -10.29
CA ASN A 62 10.87 -6.68 -11.41
C ASN A 62 10.62 -8.16 -11.08
N GLU A 63 11.53 -8.79 -10.34
CA GLU A 63 11.39 -10.16 -9.87
C GLU A 63 10.22 -10.31 -8.89
N ASP A 64 10.06 -9.38 -7.94
CA ASP A 64 8.92 -9.37 -7.02
C ASP A 64 7.59 -9.18 -7.76
N LEU A 65 7.55 -8.28 -8.75
CA LEU A 65 6.38 -8.07 -9.61
C LEU A 65 6.02 -9.33 -10.41
N MET A 66 7.03 -10.05 -10.93
CA MET A 66 6.82 -11.32 -11.63
C MET A 66 6.27 -12.41 -10.70
N MET A 67 6.77 -12.52 -9.46
CA MET A 67 6.24 -13.44 -8.47
C MET A 67 4.77 -13.14 -8.13
N LEU A 68 4.43 -11.87 -7.92
CA LEU A 68 3.05 -11.46 -7.63
C LEU A 68 2.09 -11.80 -8.77
N GLU A 69 2.52 -11.61 -10.02
CA GLU A 69 1.71 -12.01 -11.18
C GLU A 69 1.55 -13.54 -11.26
N GLN A 70 2.59 -14.29 -10.91
CA GLN A 70 2.52 -15.76 -10.87
C GLN A 70 1.59 -16.26 -9.75
N GLU A 71 1.65 -15.67 -8.56
CA GLU A 71 0.74 -15.98 -7.45
C GLU A 71 -0.71 -15.66 -7.83
N ARG A 72 -0.95 -14.51 -8.46
CA ARG A 72 -2.26 -14.14 -8.98
C ARG A 72 -2.79 -15.14 -10.01
N ALA A 73 -1.95 -15.56 -10.94
CA ALA A 73 -2.32 -16.54 -11.97
C ALA A 73 -2.63 -17.92 -11.35
N ALA A 74 -1.83 -18.36 -10.37
CA ALA A 74 -2.06 -19.62 -9.66
C ALA A 74 -3.37 -19.60 -8.83
N GLY A 75 -3.67 -18.49 -8.16
CA GLY A 75 -4.93 -18.33 -7.43
C GLY A 75 -6.18 -18.23 -8.32
N GLN A 76 -6.02 -17.92 -9.62
CA GLN A 76 -7.12 -17.95 -10.59
C GLN A 76 -7.39 -19.35 -11.16
N GLU A 77 -6.46 -20.29 -11.06
CA GLU A 77 -6.65 -21.68 -11.50
C GLU A 77 -7.47 -22.52 -10.50
N GLU A 78 -7.50 -22.18 -9.21
CA GLU A 78 -8.30 -22.91 -8.22
C GLU A 78 -9.81 -22.64 -8.31
N ASP A 79 -10.23 -21.51 -8.88
CA ASP A 79 -11.65 -21.11 -8.93
C ASP A 79 -12.41 -21.67 -10.16
N ILE A 80 -11.71 -22.39 -11.06
CA ILE A 80 -12.27 -22.98 -12.28
C ILE A 80 -12.46 -24.51 -12.22
N GLU A 81 -12.07 -25.18 -11.13
CA GLU A 81 -12.20 -26.65 -10.98
C GLU A 81 -13.13 -27.09 -9.83
N SER A 82 -14.25 -26.39 -9.63
CA SER A 82 -15.38 -26.97 -8.90
C SER A 82 -16.50 -27.36 -9.88
N PRO A 83 -16.78 -28.66 -10.09
CA PRO A 83 -17.84 -29.07 -11.00
C PRO A 83 -19.21 -28.65 -10.43
N PRO A 84 -20.15 -28.15 -11.25
CA PRO A 84 -21.47 -27.77 -10.76
C PRO A 84 -22.18 -29.02 -10.26
N THR A 85 -22.54 -29.03 -8.98
CA THR A 85 -23.41 -30.06 -8.40
C THR A 85 -24.82 -29.87 -8.95
N PRO A 86 -25.42 -30.84 -9.68
CA PRO A 86 -26.79 -30.71 -10.16
C PRO A 86 -27.78 -30.79 -8.98
N LEU A 87 -28.78 -29.89 -8.99
CA LEU A 87 -29.98 -29.92 -8.14
C LEU A 87 -30.91 -31.08 -8.50
#